data_AF-A0A938Q9N1-F1
#
_entry.id   AF-A0A938Q9N1-F1
#
_cell.length_a   1.000
_cell.length_b   1.000
_cell.length_c   1.000
_cell.angle_alpha   90.00
_cell.angle_beta   90.00
_cell.angle_gamma   90.00
#
_symmetry.space_group_name_H-M   'P 1'
#
loop_
_entity.id
_entity.type
_entity.pdbx_description
1 polymer ?
#
loop_
_entity_poly.entity_id
_entity_poly.type
_entity_poly.pdbx_seq_one_letter_code
_entity_poly.pdbx_strand_id
1 'polypeptide(L)'
;MFIAQAFFRRNQKALSIWQLIFCIIFYEAAYQILNILDGNPLLLRHSPSLEYELYFNLNTVIPAAKVYAPSSFPSGHAMLFGYFSSIVRTTYPTPLKRPLILISYLWCLPRLIGGAHWLSDVVTGFLLGVVLWKTYYSSLNTIKYLYCKVVESNHVSRDFLENLK
;
A
#
# COMPACT_ATOMS: atom_id res chain seq x y z
N MET A 1 -27.17 0.11 -19.11
CA MET A 1 -26.39 0.24 -17.85
C MET A 1 -25.99 -1.11 -17.22
N PHE A 2 -26.88 -2.12 -17.14
CA PHE A 2 -26.57 -3.43 -16.52
C PHE A 2 -25.61 -4.34 -17.32
N ILE A 3 -25.63 -4.28 -18.66
CA ILE A 3 -24.78 -5.11 -19.53
C ILE A 3 -23.30 -4.65 -19.47
N ALA A 4 -23.04 -3.35 -19.42
CA ALA A 4 -21.70 -2.79 -19.26
C ALA A 4 -21.07 -3.16 -17.89
N GLN A 5 -21.88 -3.17 -16.82
CA GLN A 5 -21.44 -3.61 -15.50
C GLN A 5 -21.15 -5.13 -15.45
N ALA A 6 -21.92 -5.95 -16.17
CA ALA A 6 -21.70 -7.40 -16.26
C ALA A 6 -20.46 -7.77 -17.08
N PHE A 7 -20.20 -7.05 -18.18
CA PHE A 7 -18.97 -7.19 -18.97
C PHE A 7 -17.73 -6.80 -18.15
N PHE A 8 -17.83 -5.74 -17.34
CA PHE A 8 -16.78 -5.29 -16.43
C PHE A 8 -16.45 -6.29 -15.31
N ARG A 9 -17.45 -6.97 -14.73
CA ARG A 9 -17.21 -8.00 -13.71
C ARG A 9 -16.51 -9.24 -14.28
N ARG A 10 -16.75 -9.56 -15.56
CA ARG A 10 -16.19 -10.75 -16.22
C ARG A 10 -14.72 -10.57 -16.61
N ASN A 11 -14.30 -9.32 -16.91
CA ASN A 11 -12.94 -8.99 -17.33
C ASN A 11 -11.99 -8.53 -16.20
N GLN A 12 -12.42 -8.58 -14.93
CA GLN A 12 -11.57 -8.27 -13.77
C GLN A 12 -10.55 -9.37 -13.42
N LYS A 13 -10.65 -10.57 -14.01
CA LYS A 13 -9.85 -11.74 -13.60
C LYS A 13 -8.43 -11.79 -14.17
N ALA A 14 -8.11 -10.93 -15.13
CA ALA A 14 -6.73 -10.74 -15.58
C ALA A 14 -6.29 -9.35 -15.13
N LEU A 15 -5.32 -9.29 -14.23
CA LEU A 15 -4.57 -8.07 -13.93
C LEU A 15 -4.05 -7.55 -15.27
N SER A 16 -4.62 -6.46 -15.80
CA SER A 16 -4.20 -5.98 -17.12
C SER A 16 -2.74 -5.56 -17.02
N ILE A 17 -1.94 -5.76 -18.07
CA ILE A 17 -0.52 -5.36 -18.06
C ILE A 17 -0.35 -3.89 -17.65
N TRP A 18 -1.31 -3.03 -18.00
CA TRP A 18 -1.39 -1.63 -17.57
C TRP A 18 -1.60 -1.44 -16.07
N GLN A 19 -2.41 -2.29 -15.42
CA GLN A 19 -2.54 -2.27 -13.96
C GLN A 19 -1.24 -2.70 -13.29
N LEU A 20 -0.53 -3.69 -13.85
CA LEU A 20 0.77 -4.11 -13.33
C LEU A 20 1.83 -3.00 -13.49
N ILE A 21 1.92 -2.37 -14.67
CA ILE A 21 2.81 -1.23 -14.92
C ILE A 21 2.48 -0.09 -13.94
N PHE A 22 1.20 0.24 -13.76
CA PHE A 22 0.77 1.26 -12.82
C PHE A 22 1.11 0.90 -11.37
N CYS A 23 0.96 -0.38 -10.96
CA CYS A 23 1.43 -0.87 -9.65
C CYS A 23 2.92 -0.63 -9.46
N ILE A 24 3.75 -0.98 -10.46
CA ILE A 24 5.20 -0.86 -10.38
C ILE A 24 5.59 0.62 -10.25
N ILE A 25 5.08 1.49 -11.13
CA ILE A 25 5.35 2.94 -11.07
C ILE A 25 4.93 3.52 -9.72
N PHE A 26 3.76 3.11 -9.21
CA PHE A 26 3.26 3.59 -7.93
C PHE A 26 4.11 3.10 -6.75
N TYR A 27 4.56 1.84 -6.78
CA TYR A 27 5.47 1.27 -5.80
C TYR A 27 6.82 1.99 -5.80
N GLU A 28 7.39 2.25 -6.98
CA GLU A 28 8.63 3.03 -7.12
C GLU A 28 8.47 4.44 -6.55
N ALA A 29 7.36 5.13 -6.87
CA ALA A 29 7.07 6.44 -6.30
C ALA A 29 6.98 6.40 -4.75
N ALA A 30 6.33 5.39 -4.19
CA ALA A 30 6.26 5.18 -2.75
C ALA A 30 7.64 4.91 -2.12
N TYR A 31 8.49 4.14 -2.80
CA TYR A 31 9.85 3.86 -2.37
C TYR A 31 10.71 5.13 -2.38
N GLN A 32 10.56 5.99 -3.38
CA GLN A 32 11.27 7.28 -3.40
C GLN A 32 10.82 8.21 -2.28
N ILE A 33 9.51 8.24 -1.96
CA ILE A 33 9.03 9.00 -0.79
C ILE A 33 9.69 8.51 0.49
N LEU A 34 9.82 7.19 0.68
CA LEU A 34 10.53 6.63 1.82
C LEU A 34 12.00 7.07 1.84
N ASN A 35 12.72 6.99 0.72
CA ASN A 35 14.13 7.38 0.67
C ASN A 35 14.32 8.89 0.96
N ILE A 36 13.40 9.74 0.50
CA ILE A 36 13.43 11.18 0.79
C ILE A 36 13.22 11.43 2.29
N LEU A 37 12.28 10.71 2.92
CA LEU A 37 12.02 10.83 4.35
C LEU A 37 13.18 10.29 5.20
N ASP A 38 13.75 9.16 4.81
CA ASP A 38 14.87 8.49 5.48
C ASP A 38 16.17 9.31 5.36
N GLY A 39 16.40 9.93 4.20
CA GLY A 39 17.55 10.78 3.95
C GLY A 39 17.41 12.20 4.51
N ASN A 40 16.28 12.56 5.13
CA ASN A 40 16.07 13.90 5.67
C ASN A 40 16.78 14.05 7.03
N PRO A 41 17.78 14.96 7.16
CA PRO A 41 18.52 15.14 8.40
C PRO A 41 17.64 15.52 9.61
N LEU A 42 16.49 16.15 9.38
CA LEU A 42 15.53 16.52 10.43
C LEU A 42 14.74 15.31 10.97
N LEU A 43 14.69 14.22 10.20
CA LEU A 43 13.97 12.99 10.55
C LEU A 43 14.92 11.84 10.89
N LEU A 44 16.23 12.04 10.69
CA LEU A 44 17.25 11.05 11.03
C LEU A 44 17.17 10.75 12.53
N ARG A 45 16.80 9.52 12.84
CA ARG A 45 16.62 9.07 14.22
C ARG A 45 17.12 7.66 14.40
N HIS A 46 17.96 7.46 15.40
CA HIS A 46 18.45 6.15 15.76
C HIS A 46 17.33 5.27 16.32
N SER A 47 17.47 3.96 16.18
CA SER A 47 16.54 3.00 16.77
C SER A 47 16.65 2.97 18.30
N PRO A 48 15.59 2.57 19.04
CA PRO A 48 15.63 2.47 20.49
C PRO A 48 16.81 1.64 21.03
N SER A 49 17.19 0.57 20.35
CA SER A 49 18.33 -0.29 20.73
C SER A 49 19.71 0.40 20.66
N LEU A 50 19.82 1.53 19.96
CA LEU A 50 21.04 2.33 19.87
C LEU A 50 21.05 3.46 20.90
N GLU A 51 19.90 3.79 21.49
CA GLU A 51 19.76 4.84 22.50
C GLU A 51 19.60 4.29 23.92
N TYR A 52 18.99 3.10 24.07
CA TYR A 52 18.75 2.45 25.35
C TYR A 52 19.41 1.08 25.43
N GLU A 53 20.03 0.81 26.58
CA GLU A 53 20.60 -0.50 26.90
C GLU A 53 19.50 -1.54 27.24
N LEU A 54 18.36 -1.08 27.77
CA LEU A 54 17.25 -1.94 28.18
C LEU A 54 16.31 -2.21 27.01
N TYR A 55 16.63 -3.21 26.20
CA TYR A 55 15.74 -3.74 25.17
C TYR A 55 15.81 -5.27 25.10
N PHE A 56 14.75 -5.89 24.58
CA PHE A 56 14.77 -7.33 24.35
C PHE A 56 15.50 -7.61 23.03
N ASN A 57 16.72 -8.12 23.12
CA ASN A 57 17.49 -8.48 21.94
C ASN A 57 16.90 -9.71 21.25
N LEU A 58 15.96 -9.47 20.34
CA LEU A 58 15.25 -10.50 19.57
C LEU A 58 16.20 -11.43 18.79
N ASN A 59 17.43 -11.00 18.49
CA ASN A 59 18.44 -11.83 17.82
C ASN A 59 18.84 -13.05 18.66
N THR A 60 18.72 -12.99 19.99
CA THR A 60 19.02 -14.13 20.88
C THR A 60 18.01 -15.27 20.76
N VAL A 61 16.81 -15.00 20.25
CA VAL A 61 15.73 -15.99 20.05
C VAL A 61 15.55 -16.32 18.57
N ILE A 62 15.61 -15.30 17.71
CA ILE A 62 15.43 -15.42 16.27
C ILE A 62 16.71 -14.89 15.60
N PRO A 63 17.63 -15.78 15.17
CA PRO A 63 18.83 -15.38 14.47
C PRO A 63 18.51 -14.51 13.27
N ALA A 64 19.31 -13.47 13.04
CA ALA A 64 19.12 -12.47 11.98
C ALA A 64 17.87 -11.58 12.12
N ALA A 65 17.20 -11.56 13.28
CA ALA A 65 16.24 -10.51 13.57
C ALA A 65 16.93 -9.13 13.51
N LYS A 66 16.38 -8.21 12.71
CA LYS A 66 16.81 -6.81 12.72
C LYS A 66 16.40 -6.17 14.03
N VAL A 67 17.40 -5.87 14.86
CA VAL A 67 17.26 -5.29 16.20
C VAL A 67 17.72 -3.84 16.29
N TYR A 68 18.36 -3.29 15.26
CA TYR A 68 18.79 -1.89 15.21
C TYR A 68 18.61 -1.26 13.83
N ALA A 69 18.57 0.07 13.78
CA ALA A 69 18.54 0.86 12.56
C ALA A 69 19.20 2.25 12.79
N PRO A 70 20.24 2.62 12.03
CA PRO A 70 20.84 3.96 12.10
C PRO A 70 19.88 5.07 11.66
N SER A 71 18.99 4.76 10.73
CA SER A 71 17.80 5.56 10.46
C SER A 71 16.57 4.68 10.63
N SER A 72 15.79 4.99 11.66
CA SER A 72 14.63 4.21 12.09
C SER A 72 13.30 4.81 11.62
N PHE A 73 13.27 6.09 11.21
CA PHE A 73 12.05 6.78 10.82
C PHE A 73 11.96 6.98 9.29
N PRO A 74 10.80 6.72 8.66
CA PRO A 74 9.65 5.95 9.16
C PRO A 74 9.86 4.43 8.99
N SER A 75 9.04 3.60 9.63
CA SER A 75 9.17 2.15 9.48
C SER A 75 8.63 1.66 8.11
N GLY A 76 9.53 1.32 7.18
CA GLY A 76 9.15 0.71 5.89
C GLY A 76 8.43 -0.64 6.04
N HIS A 77 8.76 -1.43 7.08
CA HIS A 77 8.02 -2.66 7.40
C HIS A 77 6.59 -2.37 7.83
N ALA A 78 6.38 -1.38 8.70
CA ALA A 78 5.02 -1.00 9.10
C ALA A 78 4.22 -0.44 7.92
N MET A 79 4.88 0.30 7.01
CA MET A 79 4.28 0.78 5.78
C MET A 79 3.75 -0.35 4.89
N LEU A 80 4.53 -1.42 4.71
CA LEU A 80 4.09 -2.61 3.99
C LEU A 80 2.81 -3.20 4.61
N PHE A 81 2.75 -3.34 5.94
CA PHE A 81 1.58 -3.88 6.62
C PHE A 81 0.37 -2.92 6.63
N GLY A 82 0.60 -1.61 6.65
CA GLY A 82 -0.43 -0.60 6.43
C GLY A 82 -1.06 -0.70 5.05
N TYR A 83 -0.23 -0.87 4.02
CA TYR A 83 -0.66 -1.11 2.65
C TYR A 83 -1.43 -2.43 2.51
N PHE A 84 -0.88 -3.53 3.04
CA PHE A 84 -1.50 -4.86 3.01
C PHE A 84 -2.85 -4.89 3.74
N SER A 85 -2.94 -4.30 4.93
CA SER A 85 -4.21 -4.21 5.68
C SER A 85 -5.29 -3.46 4.89
N SER A 86 -4.89 -2.48 4.08
CA SER A 86 -5.79 -1.69 3.24
C SER A 86 -6.27 -2.47 2.01
N ILE A 87 -5.39 -3.29 1.40
CA ILE A 87 -5.77 -4.29 0.39
C ILE A 87 -6.80 -5.24 0.97
N VAL A 88 -6.47 -5.90 2.08
CA VAL A 88 -7.37 -6.85 2.76
C VAL A 88 -8.72 -6.21 3.04
N ARG A 89 -8.72 -4.97 3.52
CA ARG A 89 -9.94 -4.21 3.83
C ARG A 89 -10.84 -3.99 2.61
N THR A 90 -10.26 -3.89 1.42
CA THR A 90 -10.96 -3.52 0.17
C THR A 90 -11.25 -4.71 -0.75
N THR A 91 -10.48 -5.80 -0.68
CA THR A 91 -10.58 -6.92 -1.61
C THR A 91 -11.11 -8.22 -1.00
N TYR A 92 -10.95 -8.44 0.32
CA TYR A 92 -11.33 -9.72 0.95
C TYR A 92 -12.73 -9.70 1.57
N PRO A 93 -13.42 -10.86 1.60
CA PRO A 93 -14.73 -10.99 2.24
C PRO A 93 -14.63 -10.86 3.77
N THR A 94 -15.72 -10.40 4.39
CA THR A 94 -15.84 -10.08 5.83
C THR A 94 -15.26 -11.10 6.82
N PRO A 95 -15.47 -12.44 6.67
CA PRO A 95 -14.95 -13.39 7.65
C PRO A 95 -13.42 -13.45 7.72
N LEU A 96 -12.72 -13.25 6.60
CA LEU A 96 -11.24 -13.28 6.54
C LEU A 96 -10.61 -11.92 6.82
N LYS A 97 -11.37 -10.83 6.67
CA LYS A 97 -10.88 -9.46 6.77
C LYS A 97 -10.34 -9.11 8.15
N ARG A 98 -11.09 -9.43 9.22
CA ARG A 98 -10.69 -9.11 10.61
C ARG A 98 -9.39 -9.81 11.03
N PRO A 99 -9.24 -11.14 10.90
CA PRO A 99 -8.01 -11.80 11.32
C PRO A 99 -6.79 -11.35 10.50
N LEU A 100 -6.93 -11.12 9.19
CA LEU A 100 -5.81 -10.65 8.35
C LEU A 100 -5.36 -9.22 8.70
N ILE A 101 -6.30 -8.33 9.02
CA ILE A 101 -5.97 -6.99 9.52
C ILE A 101 -5.28 -7.08 10.89
N LEU A 102 -5.78 -7.93 11.79
CA LEU A 102 -5.15 -8.14 13.10
C LEU A 102 -3.71 -8.64 12.94
N ILE A 103 -3.49 -9.63 12.07
CA ILE A 103 -2.17 -10.15 11.73
C ILE A 103 -1.24 -9.02 11.26
N SER A 104 -1.73 -8.09 10.45
CA SER A 104 -0.93 -6.94 9.97
C SER A 104 -0.41 -6.08 11.12
N TYR A 105 -1.20 -5.88 12.18
CA TYR A 105 -0.75 -5.19 13.39
C TYR A 105 0.24 -6.02 14.20
N LEU A 106 -0.01 -7.32 14.36
CA LEU A 106 0.86 -8.22 15.11
C LEU A 106 2.25 -8.34 14.49
N TRP A 107 2.35 -8.32 13.16
CA TRP A 107 3.65 -8.33 12.46
C TRP A 107 4.48 -7.06 12.65
N CYS A 108 3.90 -5.99 13.19
CA CYS A 108 4.65 -4.80 13.58
C CYS A 108 5.29 -4.94 14.96
N LEU A 109 4.78 -5.83 15.83
CA LEU A 109 5.27 -5.97 17.22
C LEU A 109 6.74 -6.36 17.33
N PRO A 110 7.30 -7.30 16.52
CA PRO A 110 8.71 -7.63 16.59
C PRO A 110 9.64 -6.42 16.35
N ARG A 111 9.18 -5.42 15.59
CA ARG A 111 9.93 -4.17 15.35
C ARG A 111 10.03 -3.29 16.59
N LEU A 112 9.00 -3.30 17.43
CA LEU A 112 8.96 -2.58 18.70
C LEU A 112 9.73 -3.33 19.78
N ILE A 113 9.40 -4.61 19.97
CA ILE A 113 10.01 -5.46 21.01
C ILE A 113 11.52 -5.58 20.79
N GLY A 114 11.95 -5.69 19.53
CA GLY A 114 13.35 -5.88 19.17
C GLY A 114 14.19 -4.61 19.24
N GLY A 115 13.59 -3.47 19.58
CA GLY A 115 14.29 -2.18 19.67
C GLY A 115 14.69 -1.59 18.32
N ALA A 116 14.19 -2.12 17.20
CA ALA A 116 14.54 -1.65 15.86
C ALA A 116 13.81 -0.37 15.44
N HIS A 117 12.63 -0.11 16.02
CA HIS A 117 11.80 1.05 15.72
C HIS A 117 11.07 1.53 16.97
N TRP A 118 10.86 2.84 17.05
CA TRP A 118 9.96 3.46 18.01
C TRP A 118 8.50 3.23 17.61
N LEU A 119 7.58 3.40 18.57
CA LEU A 119 6.15 3.34 18.28
C LEU A 119 5.73 4.37 17.21
N SER A 120 6.29 5.58 17.25
CA SER A 120 5.98 6.61 16.26
C SER A 120 6.47 6.26 14.85
N ASP A 121 7.58 5.52 14.69
CA ASP A 121 8.03 5.01 13.36
C ASP A 121 7.01 4.05 12.77
N VAL A 122 6.52 3.15 13.61
CA VAL A 122 5.57 2.10 13.22
C VAL A 122 4.23 2.71 12.88
N VAL A 123 3.70 3.60 13.73
CA VAL A 123 2.42 4.29 13.47
C VAL A 123 2.53 5.13 12.19
N THR A 124 3.59 5.91 12.04
CA THR A 124 3.77 6.77 10.86
C THR A 124 3.92 5.93 9.59
N GLY A 125 4.79 4.92 9.61
CA GLY A 125 4.95 4.00 8.49
C GLY A 125 3.64 3.34 8.11
N PHE A 126 2.90 2.79 9.07
CA PHE A 126 1.60 2.16 8.82
C PHE A 126 0.59 3.11 8.18
N LEU A 127 0.47 4.34 8.70
CA LEU A 127 -0.42 5.36 8.15
C LEU A 127 -0.03 5.76 6.72
N LEU A 128 1.28 5.90 6.44
CA LEU A 128 1.78 6.14 5.08
C LEU A 128 1.34 5.00 4.14
N GLY A 129 1.46 3.75 4.57
CA GLY A 129 0.99 2.58 3.81
C GLY A 129 -0.51 2.63 3.49
N VAL A 130 -1.33 3.03 4.46
CA VAL A 130 -2.77 3.22 4.27
C VAL A 130 -3.08 4.34 3.27
N VAL A 131 -2.38 5.48 3.38
CA VAL A 131 -2.53 6.61 2.47
C VAL A 131 -2.15 6.21 1.05
N LEU A 132 -1.01 5.51 0.88
CA LEU A 132 -0.53 5.00 -0.40
C LEU A 132 -1.56 4.08 -1.07
N TRP A 133 -2.16 3.14 -0.34
CA TRP A 133 -3.20 2.30 -0.93
C TRP A 133 -4.43 3.12 -1.34
N LYS A 134 -4.88 4.07 -0.50
CA LYS A 134 -6.04 4.90 -0.80
C LYS A 134 -5.81 5.75 -2.06
N THR A 135 -4.64 6.36 -2.21
CA THR A 135 -4.31 7.18 -3.38
C THR A 135 -4.16 6.30 -4.63
N TYR A 136 -3.53 5.14 -4.53
CA TYR A 136 -3.48 4.14 -5.62
C TYR A 136 -4.89 3.72 -6.06
N TYR A 137 -5.71 3.27 -5.11
CA TYR A 137 -7.06 2.78 -5.37
C TYR A 137 -7.98 3.87 -5.94
N SER A 138 -7.89 5.09 -5.43
CA SER A 138 -8.61 6.25 -5.97
C SER A 138 -8.19 6.55 -7.41
N SER A 139 -6.89 6.57 -7.69
CA SER A 139 -6.35 6.84 -9.02
C SER A 139 -6.82 5.80 -10.04
N LEU A 140 -6.82 4.52 -9.68
CA LEU A 140 -7.37 3.47 -10.52
C LEU A 140 -8.86 3.67 -10.84
N ASN A 141 -9.66 4.07 -9.85
CA ASN A 141 -11.09 4.29 -10.05
C ASN A 141 -11.34 5.52 -10.95
N THR A 142 -10.56 6.58 -10.80
CA THR A 142 -10.62 7.76 -11.68
C THR A 142 -10.26 7.39 -13.12
N ILE A 143 -9.17 6.64 -13.33
CA ILE A 143 -8.77 6.18 -14.67
C ILE A 143 -9.88 5.33 -15.30
N LYS A 144 -10.46 4.40 -14.55
CA LYS A 144 -11.58 3.58 -15.04
C LYS A 144 -12.80 4.43 -15.41
N TYR A 145 -13.15 5.40 -14.58
CA TYR A 145 -14.25 6.32 -14.85
C TYR A 145 -14.04 7.13 -16.14
N LEU A 146 -12.85 7.70 -16.31
CA LEU A 146 -12.50 8.47 -17.52
C LEU A 146 -12.51 7.60 -18.77
N TYR A 147 -11.98 6.38 -18.68
CA TYR A 147 -12.01 5.41 -19.78
C TYR A 147 -13.45 5.10 -20.22
N CYS A 148 -14.34 4.79 -19.27
CA CYS A 148 -15.75 4.51 -19.59
C CYS A 148 -16.41 5.71 -20.28
N LYS A 149 -16.18 6.93 -19.78
CA LYS A 149 -16.77 8.15 -20.34
C LYS A 149 -16.32 8.40 -21.78
N VAL A 150 -15.05 8.17 -22.09
CA VAL A 150 -14.50 8.31 -23.46
C VAL A 150 -15.07 7.25 -24.40
N VAL A 151 -15.17 6.01 -23.94
CA VAL A 151 -15.74 4.91 -24.74
C VAL A 151 -17.22 5.17 -25.05
N GLU A 152 -18.00 5.59 -24.06
CA GLU A 152 -19.42 5.97 -24.25
C GLU A 152 -19.57 7.12 -25.25
N SER A 153 -18.76 8.17 -25.17
CA SER A 153 -18.82 9.28 -26.15
C SER A 153 -18.47 8.84 -27.58
N ASN A 154 -17.57 7.87 -27.73
CA ASN A 154 -17.17 7.35 -29.04
C ASN A 154 -18.20 6.39 -29.66
N HIS A 155 -18.99 5.68 -28.84
CA HIS A 155 -20.10 4.88 -29.33
C HIS A 155 -21.24 5.75 -29.83
N VAL A 156 -21.63 6.77 -29.05
CA VAL A 156 -22.70 7.71 -29.44
C VAL A 156 -22.37 8.45 -30.75
N SER A 157 -21.10 8.84 -30.96
CA SER A 157 -20.69 9.52 -32.19
C SER A 157 -20.71 8.60 -33.42
N ARG A 158 -20.38 7.31 -33.26
CA ARG A 158 -20.49 6.33 -34.35
C ARG A 158 -21.94 6.05 -34.72
N ASP A 159 -22.81 5.81 -33.73
CA ASP A 159 -24.22 5.52 -33.97
C ASP A 159 -24.91 6.70 -34.68
N PHE A 160 -24.55 7.94 -34.35
CA PHE A 160 -25.05 9.13 -35.05
C PHE A 160 -24.61 9.19 -36.52
N LEU A 161 -23.35 8.87 -36.82
CA LEU A 161 -22.82 8.87 -38.19
C LEU A 161 -23.37 7.73 -39.05
N GLU A 162 -23.71 6.59 -38.45
CA GLU A 162 -24.34 5.47 -39.15
C GLU A 162 -25.82 5.74 -39.49
N ASN A 163 -26.56 6.45 -38.63
CA ASN A 163 -27.95 6.85 -38.89
C ASN A 163 -28.10 8.00 -39.91
N LEU A 164 -27.00 8.63 -40.32
CA LEU A 164 -26.99 9.67 -41.35
C LEU A 164 -26.72 9.13 -42.78
N LYS A 165 -26.48 7.83 -42.92
CA LYS A 165 -26.28 7.14 -44.21
C LYS A 165 -27.52 6.38 -44.63
#